data_AF-A0A8B8A067-F1
#
_entry.id   AF-A0A8B8A067-F1
#
_cell.length_a   1.000
_cell.length_b   1.000
_cell.length_c   1.000
_cell.angle_alpha   90.00
_cell.angle_beta   90.00
_cell.angle_gamma   90.00
#
_symmetry.space_group_name_H-M   'P 1'
#
loop_
_entity.id
_entity.type
_entity.pdbx_description
1 polymer ?
#
loop_
_entity_poly.entity_id
_entity_poly.type
_entity_poly.pdbx_seq_one_letter_code
_entity_poly.pdbx_strand_id
1 'polypeptide(L)'
;MCTLFWTGDYCETDINECVENNPCAADRICINLQGSYLCGCQAGFFLVGDTCRATSEFRGSFAITRIGSSEAIFTRDLEDPTSDQYQRIAGDVIGVLDSIFADESSYIESRVVSMSSGSIRVQYVLVFTEDTNVTVDVVSNQMRASIAADGEIASSALYIRLSSLSVASNLCPADYCKNGGTCSPDPVTYENNCICESAFSGNRCEVEDDWSPLVIAMVTVAGILFLILVGLFISCCIFLGKRLEEKKEPKYAGDLEGRDSFLKVSQPVLPWRSSSPSTDEPPHHPRGSHVSTSFAVQSIRVDGGAGCYRHSGDVRNGQQSSTFIRPYIVTGKEAAEH
;
A
#
# COMPACT_ATOMS: atom_id res chain seq x y z
N MET A 1 -19.64 -40.59 12.79
CA MET A 1 -20.37 -39.34 13.07
C MET A 1 -19.33 -38.24 13.11
N CYS A 2 -19.65 -37.08 12.59
CA CYS A 2 -18.74 -35.93 12.57
C CYS A 2 -18.71 -35.23 13.93
N THR A 3 -17.74 -34.33 14.09
CA THR A 3 -17.78 -33.26 15.10
C THR A 3 -18.96 -32.33 14.84
N LEU A 4 -19.28 -31.46 15.81
CA LEU A 4 -20.18 -30.34 15.57
C LEU A 4 -19.65 -29.48 14.41
N PHE A 5 -20.56 -28.83 13.68
CA PHE A 5 -20.26 -27.93 12.55
C PHE A 5 -19.63 -28.61 11.30
N TRP A 6 -19.63 -29.94 11.20
CA TRP A 6 -19.14 -30.68 10.02
C TRP A 6 -20.08 -31.78 9.53
N THR A 7 -20.10 -32.01 8.22
CA THR A 7 -20.96 -32.97 7.51
C THR A 7 -20.23 -33.63 6.32
N GLY A 8 -20.89 -34.56 5.63
CA GLY A 8 -20.32 -35.41 4.57
C GLY A 8 -19.93 -36.81 5.07
N ASP A 9 -19.63 -37.72 4.12
CA ASP A 9 -19.29 -39.12 4.43
C ASP A 9 -17.94 -39.26 5.17
N TYR A 10 -17.04 -38.29 4.99
CA TYR A 10 -15.72 -38.23 5.61
C TYR A 10 -15.57 -37.00 6.53
N CYS A 11 -16.66 -36.29 6.82
CA CYS A 11 -16.69 -35.04 7.58
C CYS A 11 -15.85 -33.93 6.91
N GLU A 12 -15.85 -33.92 5.57
CA GLU A 12 -15.07 -33.02 4.72
C GLU A 12 -15.77 -31.69 4.42
N THR A 13 -17.07 -31.58 4.71
CA THR A 13 -17.90 -30.43 4.38
C THR A 13 -18.23 -29.61 5.62
N ASP A 14 -17.93 -28.32 5.55
CA ASP A 14 -18.32 -27.30 6.54
C ASP A 14 -19.85 -27.17 6.60
N ILE A 15 -20.44 -27.15 7.80
CA ILE A 15 -21.86 -26.76 7.96
C ILE A 15 -21.95 -25.24 7.87
N ASN A 16 -23.08 -24.72 7.39
CA ASN A 16 -23.32 -23.28 7.35
C ASN A 16 -24.44 -22.87 8.32
N GLU A 17 -24.10 -22.68 9.60
CA GLU A 17 -25.11 -22.40 10.63
C GLU A 17 -25.87 -21.10 10.32
N CYS A 18 -25.19 -20.13 9.68
CA CYS A 18 -25.78 -18.87 9.27
C CYS A 18 -26.91 -19.02 8.24
N VAL A 19 -26.88 -20.06 7.41
CA VAL A 19 -27.95 -20.39 6.44
C VAL A 19 -28.93 -21.42 7.01
N GLU A 20 -28.48 -22.40 7.79
CA GLU A 20 -29.33 -23.48 8.29
C GLU A 20 -30.26 -23.07 9.43
N ASN A 21 -29.80 -22.26 10.38
CA ASN A 21 -30.58 -21.90 11.57
C ASN A 21 -30.32 -20.48 12.13
N ASN A 22 -29.34 -19.74 11.58
CA ASN A 22 -28.85 -18.43 12.03
C ASN A 22 -28.78 -18.27 13.57
N PRO A 23 -27.72 -18.77 14.23
CA PRO A 23 -27.58 -18.77 15.68
C PRO A 23 -27.38 -17.38 16.32
N CYS A 24 -27.46 -16.29 15.56
CA CYS A 24 -27.21 -14.93 16.03
C CYS A 24 -28.50 -14.20 16.46
N ALA A 25 -28.35 -13.25 17.38
CA ALA A 25 -29.43 -12.33 17.75
C ALA A 25 -29.86 -11.46 16.55
N ALA A 26 -31.11 -10.99 16.54
CA ALA A 26 -31.72 -10.33 15.38
C ALA A 26 -31.09 -8.98 14.99
N ASP A 27 -30.27 -8.38 15.86
CA ASP A 27 -29.47 -7.17 15.60
C ASP A 27 -28.06 -7.47 15.03
N ARG A 28 -27.68 -8.74 14.91
CA ARG A 28 -26.33 -9.20 14.54
C ARG A 28 -26.30 -9.88 13.16
N ILE A 29 -25.19 -9.67 12.44
CA ILE A 29 -24.83 -10.43 11.25
C ILE A 29 -24.18 -11.75 11.68
N CYS A 30 -24.60 -12.85 11.08
CA CYS A 30 -23.92 -14.15 11.16
C CYS A 30 -22.93 -14.28 10.00
N ILE A 31 -21.69 -14.68 10.29
CA ILE A 31 -20.63 -14.95 9.31
C ILE A 31 -20.12 -16.36 9.55
N ASN A 32 -20.14 -17.20 8.50
CA ASN A 32 -19.63 -18.57 8.58
C ASN A 32 -18.11 -18.57 8.61
N LEU A 33 -17.56 -19.45 9.44
CA LEU A 33 -16.14 -19.76 9.53
C LEU A 33 -15.99 -21.28 9.37
N GLN A 34 -14.80 -21.77 9.03
CA GLN A 34 -14.65 -23.21 8.85
C GLN A 34 -14.71 -23.92 10.22
N GLY A 35 -15.73 -24.75 10.41
CA GLY A 35 -16.05 -25.45 11.65
C GLY A 35 -16.61 -24.58 12.77
N SER A 36 -17.13 -23.38 12.47
CA SER A 36 -17.71 -22.46 13.48
C SER A 36 -18.46 -21.28 12.84
N TYR A 37 -19.11 -20.45 13.65
CA TYR A 37 -19.71 -19.19 13.18
C TYR A 37 -19.31 -18.01 14.08
N LEU A 38 -19.42 -16.80 13.53
CA LEU A 38 -19.20 -15.55 14.24
C LEU A 38 -20.44 -14.66 14.15
N CYS A 39 -20.99 -14.31 15.31
CA CYS A 39 -22.04 -13.29 15.43
C CYS A 39 -21.42 -11.93 15.74
N GLY A 40 -21.66 -10.95 14.87
CA GLY A 40 -21.14 -9.60 15.02
C GLY A 40 -22.08 -8.50 14.56
N CYS A 41 -21.67 -7.25 14.69
CA CYS A 41 -22.51 -6.11 14.37
C CYS A 41 -22.38 -5.65 12.91
N GLN A 42 -23.33 -4.84 12.45
CA GLN A 42 -23.24 -4.19 11.13
C GLN A 42 -22.10 -3.17 11.09
N ALA A 43 -21.59 -2.82 9.91
CA ALA A 43 -20.56 -1.79 9.79
C ALA A 43 -21.04 -0.46 10.39
N GLY A 44 -20.20 0.18 11.22
CA GLY A 44 -20.57 1.35 12.03
C GLY A 44 -21.20 1.03 13.39
N PHE A 45 -21.42 -0.25 13.71
CA PHE A 45 -21.93 -0.72 15.00
C PHE A 45 -20.94 -1.67 15.67
N PHE A 46 -20.85 -1.63 16.99
CA PHE A 46 -20.02 -2.51 17.81
C PHE A 46 -20.85 -3.21 18.89
N LEU A 47 -20.40 -4.39 19.30
CA LEU A 47 -21.07 -5.21 20.31
C LEU A 47 -20.75 -4.68 21.72
N VAL A 48 -21.67 -3.91 22.31
CA VAL A 48 -21.52 -3.35 23.65
C VAL A 48 -22.35 -4.18 24.63
N GLY A 49 -21.69 -5.11 25.31
CA GLY A 49 -22.35 -6.17 26.07
C GLY A 49 -23.01 -7.18 25.12
N ASP A 50 -24.33 -7.16 25.04
CA ASP A 50 -25.11 -8.04 24.17
C ASP A 50 -25.97 -7.30 23.11
N THR A 51 -25.77 -5.99 22.93
CA THR A 51 -26.45 -5.24 21.85
C THR A 51 -25.47 -4.54 20.92
N CYS A 52 -25.80 -4.50 19.63
CA CYS A 52 -25.11 -3.68 18.66
C CYS A 52 -25.47 -2.20 18.86
N ARG A 53 -24.48 -1.36 19.17
CA ARG A 53 -24.62 0.10 19.31
C ARG A 53 -23.81 0.81 18.25
N ALA A 54 -24.31 1.95 17.77
CA ALA A 54 -23.56 2.80 16.85
C ALA A 54 -22.36 3.45 17.57
N THR A 55 -21.28 3.68 16.82
CA THR A 55 -20.00 4.09 17.39
C THR A 55 -19.30 5.19 16.61
N SER A 56 -18.67 6.10 17.35
CA SER A 56 -17.68 7.05 16.84
C SER A 56 -16.29 6.40 16.84
N GLU A 57 -15.72 6.17 15.65
CA GLU A 57 -14.30 5.82 15.52
C GLU A 57 -13.43 7.09 15.51
N PHE A 58 -12.30 7.06 16.22
CA PHE A 58 -11.23 8.04 16.10
C PHE A 58 -9.97 7.33 15.63
N ARG A 59 -9.55 7.62 14.39
CA ARG A 59 -8.34 7.07 13.79
C ARG A 59 -7.17 7.98 14.06
N GLY A 60 -6.01 7.41 14.31
CA GLY A 60 -4.80 8.18 14.60
C GLY A 60 -3.53 7.47 14.18
N SER A 61 -2.41 8.19 14.29
CA SER A 61 -1.09 7.61 14.13
C SER A 61 -0.08 8.21 15.10
N PHE A 62 0.99 7.47 15.38
CA PHE A 62 2.22 7.97 16.00
C PHE A 62 3.41 7.10 15.57
N ALA A 63 4.62 7.63 15.70
CA ALA A 63 5.85 6.89 15.50
C ALA A 63 6.51 6.54 16.85
N ILE A 64 6.59 5.26 17.16
CA ILE A 64 7.40 4.73 18.28
C ILE A 64 8.87 4.91 17.90
N THR A 65 9.64 5.54 18.78
CA THR A 65 11.08 5.81 18.61
C THR A 65 11.96 4.92 19.48
N ARG A 66 11.46 4.46 20.63
CA ARG A 66 12.18 3.56 21.56
C ARG A 66 11.18 2.64 22.28
N ILE A 67 11.63 1.41 22.54
CA ILE A 67 10.93 0.40 23.35
C ILE A 67 11.89 0.00 24.48
N GLY A 68 11.50 0.27 25.73
CA GLY A 68 12.39 0.15 26.89
C GLY A 68 13.64 1.01 26.71
N SER A 69 14.82 0.39 26.69
CA SER A 69 16.10 1.06 26.44
C SER A 69 16.58 1.01 24.98
N SER A 70 15.83 0.39 24.06
CA SER A 70 16.27 0.08 22.69
C SER A 70 15.54 0.90 21.63
N GLU A 71 16.24 1.36 20.60
CA GLU A 71 15.63 2.09 19.48
C GLU A 71 14.60 1.21 18.73
N ALA A 72 13.47 1.81 18.36
CA ALA A 72 12.35 1.12 17.72
C ALA A 72 12.57 1.02 16.19
N ILE A 73 13.18 -0.08 15.76
CA ILE A 73 13.53 -0.35 14.35
C ILE A 73 12.38 -1.09 13.65
N PHE A 74 11.95 -0.58 12.50
CA PHE A 74 10.96 -1.25 11.65
C PHE A 74 11.57 -2.45 10.92
N THR A 75 10.88 -3.59 10.97
CA THR A 75 11.25 -4.85 10.30
C THR A 75 10.13 -5.31 9.38
N ARG A 76 10.43 -6.23 8.44
CA ARG A 76 9.42 -6.76 7.51
C ARG A 76 8.33 -7.57 8.21
N ASP A 77 8.64 -8.15 9.35
CA ASP A 77 7.69 -8.87 10.19
C ASP A 77 6.58 -7.93 10.70
N LEU A 78 6.81 -6.61 10.75
CA LEU A 78 5.79 -5.60 11.06
C LEU A 78 4.92 -5.20 9.85
N GLU A 79 5.21 -5.72 8.66
CA GLU A 79 4.31 -5.68 7.49
C GLU A 79 3.23 -6.77 7.58
N ASP A 80 3.39 -7.77 8.46
CA ASP A 80 2.52 -8.96 8.60
C ASP A 80 1.83 -9.02 9.97
N PRO A 81 0.50 -8.78 10.06
CA PRO A 81 -0.27 -8.88 11.30
C PRO A 81 -0.24 -10.25 11.98
N THR A 82 0.07 -11.33 11.25
CA THR A 82 0.16 -12.68 11.82
C THR A 82 1.50 -12.94 12.50
N SER A 83 2.50 -12.05 12.34
CA SER A 83 3.82 -12.26 12.91
C SER A 83 3.86 -12.04 14.43
N ASP A 84 4.62 -12.90 15.08
CA ASP A 84 5.05 -12.80 16.47
C ASP A 84 5.53 -11.39 16.88
N GLN A 85 6.22 -10.67 15.99
CA GLN A 85 6.75 -9.32 16.28
C GLN A 85 5.66 -8.25 16.19
N TYR A 86 4.79 -8.32 15.19
CA TYR A 86 3.63 -7.43 15.08
C TYR A 86 2.71 -7.62 16.28
N GLN A 87 2.35 -8.86 16.60
CA GLN A 87 1.41 -9.18 17.68
C GLN A 87 1.86 -8.63 19.04
N ARG A 88 3.15 -8.75 19.38
CA ARG A 88 3.70 -8.20 20.64
C ARG A 88 3.59 -6.67 20.68
N ILE A 89 4.09 -5.97 19.66
CA ILE A 89 4.08 -4.51 19.64
C ILE A 89 2.65 -3.95 19.51
N ALA A 90 1.76 -4.66 18.82
CA ALA A 90 0.34 -4.30 18.74
C ALA A 90 -0.36 -4.47 20.10
N GLY A 91 -0.08 -5.55 20.82
CA GLY A 91 -0.58 -5.76 22.19
C GLY A 91 -0.07 -4.72 23.19
N ASP A 92 1.22 -4.37 23.13
CA ASP A 92 1.80 -3.30 23.95
C ASP A 92 1.13 -1.94 23.66
N VAL A 93 0.88 -1.61 22.39
CA VAL A 93 0.17 -0.39 21.99
C VAL A 93 -1.28 -0.40 22.44
N ILE A 94 -2.00 -1.50 22.26
CA ILE A 94 -3.41 -1.63 22.66
C ILE A 94 -3.53 -1.44 24.18
N GLY A 95 -2.70 -2.13 24.98
CA GLY A 95 -2.70 -1.95 26.44
C GLY A 95 -2.38 -0.52 26.88
N VAL A 96 -1.51 0.19 26.16
CA VAL A 96 -1.25 1.63 26.38
C VAL A 96 -2.47 2.47 26.04
N LEU A 97 -3.07 2.32 24.85
CA LEU A 97 -4.23 3.09 24.43
C LEU A 97 -5.45 2.84 25.34
N ASP A 98 -5.72 1.57 25.66
CA ASP A 98 -6.78 1.17 26.58
C ASP A 98 -6.59 1.83 27.96
N SER A 99 -5.34 1.91 28.46
CA SER A 99 -5.05 2.56 29.74
C SER A 99 -5.26 4.08 29.74
N ILE A 100 -5.12 4.76 28.59
CA ILE A 100 -5.30 6.21 28.43
C ILE A 100 -6.79 6.60 28.48
N PHE A 101 -7.68 5.70 28.05
CA PHE A 101 -9.12 5.91 27.97
C PHE A 101 -9.93 5.05 28.97
N ALA A 102 -9.27 4.36 29.91
CA ALA A 102 -9.93 3.49 30.90
C ALA A 102 -10.94 4.22 31.81
N ASP A 103 -10.73 5.51 32.10
CA ASP A 103 -11.66 6.34 32.88
C ASP A 103 -12.77 6.98 32.00
N GLU A 104 -12.68 6.89 30.67
CA GLU A 104 -13.65 7.47 29.75
C GLU A 104 -14.83 6.50 29.54
N SER A 105 -15.93 6.77 30.25
CA SER A 105 -17.16 5.94 30.27
C SER A 105 -17.78 5.59 28.92
N SER A 106 -17.45 6.33 27.85
CA SER A 106 -17.92 6.12 26.49
C SER A 106 -17.04 5.18 25.66
N TYR A 107 -15.84 4.85 26.13
CA TYR A 107 -14.83 4.06 25.44
C TYR A 107 -15.18 2.57 25.38
N ILE A 108 -14.80 1.92 24.28
CA ILE A 108 -15.11 0.51 24.00
C ILE A 108 -13.82 -0.31 23.83
N GLU A 109 -12.94 0.08 22.91
CA GLU A 109 -11.68 -0.62 22.61
C GLU A 109 -10.69 0.24 21.80
N SER A 110 -9.40 -0.13 21.81
CA SER A 110 -8.42 0.28 20.81
C SER A 110 -8.02 -0.86 19.87
N ARG A 111 -7.47 -0.50 18.70
CA ARG A 111 -6.89 -1.44 17.74
C ARG A 111 -5.68 -0.84 17.05
N VAL A 112 -4.66 -1.65 16.81
CA VAL A 112 -3.68 -1.35 15.75
C VAL A 112 -4.25 -1.81 14.40
N VAL A 113 -4.13 -0.93 13.41
CA VAL A 113 -4.53 -1.16 12.01
C VAL A 113 -3.33 -1.67 11.22
N SER A 114 -2.23 -0.95 11.27
CA SER A 114 -1.01 -1.29 10.53
C SER A 114 0.22 -0.68 11.19
N MET A 115 1.38 -1.21 10.83
CA MET A 115 2.67 -0.60 11.15
C MET A 115 3.43 -0.33 9.85
N SER A 116 4.19 0.76 9.81
CA SER A 116 4.97 1.17 8.64
C SER A 116 6.27 1.88 9.03
N SER A 117 7.15 2.07 8.04
CA SER A 117 8.48 2.65 8.25
C SER A 117 8.47 4.15 8.61
N GLY A 118 9.60 4.63 9.16
CA GLY A 118 9.78 6.01 9.64
C GLY A 118 9.80 6.06 11.17
N SER A 119 10.77 5.35 11.76
CA SER A 119 10.58 4.62 13.04
C SER A 119 9.48 3.54 12.89
N ILE A 120 8.94 2.97 13.98
CA ILE A 120 7.73 2.14 13.87
C ILE A 120 6.51 3.08 13.90
N ARG A 121 6.02 3.49 12.72
CA ARG A 121 4.78 4.25 12.60
C ARG A 121 3.59 3.32 12.77
N VAL A 122 2.87 3.50 13.86
CA VAL A 122 1.64 2.77 14.16
C VAL A 122 0.44 3.59 13.69
N GLN A 123 -0.50 2.95 13.01
CA GLN A 123 -1.84 3.47 12.75
C GLN A 123 -2.83 2.74 13.65
N TYR A 124 -3.75 3.46 14.28
CA TYR A 124 -4.66 2.91 15.27
C TYR A 124 -6.10 3.45 15.13
N VAL A 125 -7.04 2.72 15.69
CA VAL A 125 -8.45 3.10 15.88
C VAL A 125 -8.73 3.10 17.38
N LEU A 126 -9.45 4.12 17.85
CA LEU A 126 -10.13 4.15 19.15
C LEU A 126 -11.63 4.17 18.89
N VAL A 127 -12.41 3.46 19.70
CA VAL A 127 -13.86 3.31 19.47
C VAL A 127 -14.63 3.73 20.71
N PHE A 128 -15.64 4.59 20.51
CA PHE A 128 -16.52 5.11 21.56
C PHE A 128 -17.98 4.99 21.13
N THR A 129 -18.92 4.95 22.08
CA THR A 129 -20.36 4.99 21.79
C THR A 129 -20.79 6.34 21.18
N GLU A 130 -21.65 6.33 20.15
CA GLU A 130 -22.09 7.54 19.44
C GLU A 130 -22.82 8.57 20.32
N ASP A 131 -23.49 8.12 21.40
CA ASP A 131 -24.29 8.95 22.34
C ASP A 131 -23.50 10.03 23.12
N THR A 132 -22.24 10.31 22.76
CA THR A 132 -21.26 10.94 23.67
C THR A 132 -20.50 12.08 23.02
N ASN A 133 -20.25 13.15 23.79
CA ASN A 133 -19.67 14.41 23.32
C ASN A 133 -18.13 14.34 23.19
N VAL A 134 -17.59 13.18 22.82
CA VAL A 134 -16.16 12.98 22.55
C VAL A 134 -15.86 13.61 21.19
N THR A 135 -14.81 14.45 21.14
CA THR A 135 -14.38 15.10 19.90
C THR A 135 -12.91 14.80 19.60
N VAL A 136 -12.46 15.11 18.39
CA VAL A 136 -11.05 14.96 17.98
C VAL A 136 -10.13 15.72 18.94
N ASP A 137 -10.57 16.88 19.45
CA ASP A 137 -9.80 17.67 20.42
C ASP A 137 -9.74 16.99 21.80
N VAL A 138 -10.83 16.37 22.27
CA VAL A 138 -10.83 15.60 23.53
C VAL A 138 -9.83 14.45 23.45
N VAL A 139 -9.94 13.61 22.42
CA VAL A 139 -9.05 12.46 22.20
C VAL A 139 -7.60 12.90 21.99
N SER A 140 -7.38 13.96 21.21
CA SER A 140 -6.03 14.51 20.97
C SER A 140 -5.40 15.09 22.22
N ASN A 141 -6.16 15.77 23.07
CA ASN A 141 -5.63 16.41 24.27
C ASN A 141 -5.39 15.39 25.38
N GLN A 142 -6.24 14.36 25.51
CA GLN A 142 -5.99 13.22 26.39
C GLN A 142 -4.70 12.49 25.99
N MET A 143 -4.56 12.11 24.71
CA MET A 143 -3.33 11.49 24.18
C MET A 143 -2.09 12.36 24.43
N ARG A 144 -2.18 13.69 24.28
CA ARG A 144 -1.05 14.61 24.55
C ARG A 144 -0.73 14.76 26.03
N ALA A 145 -1.72 14.73 26.91
CA ALA A 145 -1.53 14.77 28.36
C ALA A 145 -0.86 13.48 28.89
N SER A 146 -1.10 12.34 28.24
CA SER A 146 -0.50 11.04 28.56
C SER A 146 0.95 10.86 28.04
N ILE A 147 1.56 11.85 27.40
CA ILE A 147 2.93 11.79 26.88
C ILE A 147 3.87 12.64 27.74
N ALA A 148 4.88 12.01 28.35
CA ALA A 148 5.91 12.65 29.15
C ALA A 148 6.88 13.48 28.28
N ALA A 149 7.66 14.35 28.93
CA ALA A 149 8.56 15.29 28.25
C ALA A 149 9.73 14.63 27.47
N ASP A 150 10.06 13.37 27.76
CA ASP A 150 11.03 12.55 27.03
C ASP A 150 10.39 11.63 25.96
N GLY A 151 9.06 11.67 25.83
CA GLY A 151 8.26 10.90 24.88
C GLY A 151 7.62 9.63 25.46
N GLU A 152 7.82 9.29 26.74
CA GLU A 152 7.17 8.11 27.36
C GLU A 152 5.65 8.27 27.33
N ILE A 153 4.91 7.27 26.83
CA ILE A 153 3.45 7.32 26.80
C ILE A 153 2.86 6.43 27.92
N ALA A 154 1.89 6.99 28.67
CA ALA A 154 1.13 6.32 29.73
C ALA A 154 1.95 5.63 30.84
N SER A 155 3.17 6.12 31.14
CA SER A 155 4.12 5.47 32.06
C SER A 155 4.48 4.02 31.67
N SER A 156 4.55 3.76 30.36
CA SER A 156 4.83 2.44 29.77
C SER A 156 6.27 2.31 29.28
N ALA A 157 6.61 1.15 28.71
CA ALA A 157 7.90 0.96 28.02
C ALA A 157 7.96 1.61 26.62
N LEU A 158 6.88 2.22 26.12
CA LEU A 158 6.84 2.82 24.78
C LEU A 158 7.17 4.31 24.82
N TYR A 159 8.03 4.74 23.89
CA TYR A 159 8.36 6.15 23.68
C TYR A 159 8.01 6.56 22.27
N ILE A 160 7.27 7.67 22.12
CA ILE A 160 6.73 8.13 20.84
C ILE A 160 7.14 9.56 20.53
N ARG A 161 7.21 9.91 19.24
CA ARG A 161 7.48 11.29 18.82
C ARG A 161 6.19 12.11 18.88
N LEU A 162 6.07 13.06 19.82
CA LEU A 162 4.89 13.92 19.98
C LEU A 162 4.45 14.63 18.68
N SER A 163 5.39 15.08 17.84
CA SER A 163 5.10 15.71 16.54
C SER A 163 4.65 14.75 15.43
N SER A 164 4.55 13.44 15.72
CA SER A 164 3.94 12.44 14.84
C SER A 164 2.52 12.05 15.26
N LEU A 165 2.03 12.54 16.40
CA LEU A 165 0.69 12.22 16.90
C LEU A 165 -0.40 12.93 16.08
N SER A 166 -1.20 12.15 15.36
CA SER A 166 -2.41 12.59 14.66
C SER A 166 -3.65 11.86 15.19
N VAL A 167 -4.81 12.52 15.14
CA VAL A 167 -6.16 11.96 15.43
C VAL A 167 -7.17 12.62 14.49
N ALA A 168 -8.15 11.86 13.99
CA ALA A 168 -9.30 12.32 13.22
C ALA A 168 -10.52 11.40 13.42
N SER A 169 -11.74 11.96 13.46
CA SER A 169 -12.98 11.19 13.61
C SER A 169 -13.66 10.83 12.30
N ASN A 170 -13.52 11.69 11.29
CA ASN A 170 -14.12 11.50 9.97
C ASN A 170 -13.02 11.43 8.92
N LEU A 171 -12.88 10.25 8.32
CA LEU A 171 -12.28 10.13 7.00
C LEU A 171 -13.29 10.68 5.99
N CYS A 172 -12.82 11.52 5.08
CA CYS A 172 -13.65 12.17 4.05
C CYS A 172 -14.91 12.92 4.55
N PRO A 173 -14.78 13.96 5.41
CA PRO A 173 -15.90 14.87 5.67
C PRO A 173 -16.34 15.58 4.39
N ALA A 174 -17.63 15.93 4.28
CA ALA A 174 -18.29 16.39 3.05
C ALA A 174 -17.65 17.61 2.34
N ASP A 175 -16.87 18.40 3.08
CA ASP A 175 -16.16 19.59 2.60
C ASP A 175 -14.63 19.38 2.42
N TYR A 176 -14.13 18.14 2.51
CA TYR A 176 -12.70 17.87 2.41
C TYR A 176 -12.18 18.15 1.00
N CYS A 177 -12.67 17.43 -0.01
CA CYS A 177 -12.43 17.76 -1.41
C CYS A 177 -13.33 18.92 -1.84
N LYS A 178 -12.87 19.74 -2.77
CA LYS A 178 -13.60 20.87 -3.34
C LYS A 178 -14.05 20.57 -4.76
N ASN A 179 -14.90 21.44 -5.31
CA ASN A 179 -15.26 21.47 -6.73
C ASN A 179 -15.72 20.11 -7.29
N GLY A 180 -16.62 19.42 -6.58
CA GLY A 180 -17.17 18.11 -6.98
C GLY A 180 -16.25 16.91 -6.73
N GLY A 181 -15.00 17.11 -6.31
CA GLY A 181 -14.02 16.05 -6.08
C GLY A 181 -14.53 14.95 -5.13
N THR A 182 -14.41 13.70 -5.56
CA THR A 182 -14.83 12.54 -4.76
C THR A 182 -13.73 12.16 -3.78
N CYS A 183 -14.05 12.19 -2.49
CA CYS A 183 -13.11 11.77 -1.45
C CYS A 183 -13.12 10.25 -1.27
N SER A 184 -11.94 9.65 -1.19
CA SER A 184 -11.75 8.24 -0.81
C SER A 184 -10.54 8.15 0.13
N PRO A 185 -10.64 7.54 1.32
CA PRO A 185 -9.47 7.30 2.14
C PRO A 185 -8.57 6.25 1.51
N ASP A 186 -7.25 6.41 1.65
CA ASP A 186 -6.28 5.39 1.26
C ASP A 186 -6.47 4.11 2.11
N PRO A 187 -6.49 2.90 1.52
CA PRO A 187 -6.77 1.66 2.26
C PRO A 187 -5.63 1.20 3.19
N VAL A 188 -4.45 1.84 3.16
CA VAL A 188 -3.27 1.46 3.94
C VAL A 188 -2.80 2.59 4.87
N THR A 189 -2.85 3.86 4.45
CA THR A 189 -2.50 5.04 5.26
C THR A 189 -3.70 5.76 5.86
N TYR A 190 -4.91 5.49 5.37
CA TYR A 190 -6.15 6.18 5.72
C TYR A 190 -6.06 7.72 5.60
N GLU A 191 -5.15 8.23 4.79
CA GLU A 191 -5.13 9.65 4.40
C GLU A 191 -6.30 9.93 3.43
N ASN A 192 -6.96 11.07 3.58
CA ASN A 192 -8.05 11.49 2.71
C ASN A 192 -7.49 11.83 1.32
N ASN A 193 -7.69 10.94 0.33
CA ASN A 193 -7.35 11.21 -1.06
C ASN A 193 -8.56 11.82 -1.81
N CYS A 194 -8.31 12.71 -2.76
CA CYS A 194 -9.34 13.38 -3.55
C CYS A 194 -9.19 13.03 -5.03
N ILE A 195 -10.22 12.39 -5.59
CA ILE A 195 -10.36 12.15 -7.03
C ILE A 195 -11.08 13.35 -7.64
N CYS A 196 -10.33 14.20 -8.35
CA CYS A 196 -10.84 15.45 -8.90
C CYS A 196 -11.57 15.26 -10.24
N GLU A 197 -12.54 16.12 -10.52
CA GLU A 197 -13.08 16.27 -11.87
C GLU A 197 -12.02 16.88 -12.81
N SER A 198 -12.13 16.63 -14.11
CA SER A 198 -11.08 16.94 -15.10
C SER A 198 -10.78 18.43 -15.36
N ALA A 199 -11.41 19.33 -14.60
CA ALA A 199 -11.15 20.77 -14.61
C ALA A 199 -10.48 21.27 -13.31
N PHE A 200 -10.13 20.36 -12.37
CA PHE A 200 -9.56 20.72 -11.08
C PHE A 200 -8.38 19.83 -10.69
N SER A 201 -7.41 20.40 -9.98
CA SER A 201 -6.23 19.71 -9.46
C SER A 201 -5.86 20.17 -8.04
N GLY A 202 -4.74 19.67 -7.52
CA GLY A 202 -4.34 19.84 -6.11
C GLY A 202 -4.86 18.72 -5.21
N ASN A 203 -4.29 18.61 -4.00
CA ASN A 203 -4.55 17.50 -3.08
C ASN A 203 -6.00 17.47 -2.55
N ARG A 204 -6.75 18.55 -2.76
CA ARG A 204 -8.15 18.72 -2.36
C ARG A 204 -9.03 19.22 -3.51
N CYS A 205 -8.57 19.13 -4.76
CA CYS A 205 -9.25 19.67 -5.95
C CYS A 205 -9.51 21.17 -5.87
N GLU A 206 -8.61 21.90 -5.20
CA GLU A 206 -8.71 23.32 -4.88
C GLU A 206 -8.20 24.25 -5.99
N VAL A 207 -7.44 23.73 -6.95
CA VAL A 207 -6.90 24.46 -8.10
C VAL A 207 -7.84 24.27 -9.29
N GLU A 208 -8.21 25.35 -9.98
CA GLU A 208 -8.93 25.30 -11.25
C GLU A 208 -7.92 25.21 -12.41
N ASP A 209 -7.96 24.11 -13.15
CA ASP A 209 -7.04 23.80 -14.24
C ASP A 209 -7.50 24.51 -15.53
N ASP A 210 -7.34 25.84 -15.57
CA ASP A 210 -7.71 26.71 -16.71
C ASP A 210 -6.78 26.53 -17.93
N TRP A 211 -6.76 25.30 -18.46
CA TRP A 211 -6.32 24.98 -19.81
C TRP A 211 -7.35 25.48 -20.83
N SER A 212 -7.57 26.80 -20.85
CA SER A 212 -8.52 27.42 -21.77
C SER A 212 -8.31 26.91 -23.21
N PRO A 213 -9.37 26.74 -24.02
CA PRO A 213 -9.24 26.21 -25.38
C PRO A 213 -8.23 26.97 -26.26
N LEU A 214 -7.96 28.24 -25.93
CA LEU A 214 -6.94 29.07 -26.56
C LEU A 214 -5.51 28.59 -26.28
N VAL A 215 -5.18 28.14 -25.06
CA VAL A 215 -3.85 27.61 -24.72
C VAL A 215 -3.59 26.31 -25.50
N ILE A 216 -4.57 25.41 -25.54
CA ILE A 216 -4.49 24.15 -26.30
C ILE A 216 -4.36 24.43 -27.81
N ALA A 217 -5.13 25.39 -28.34
CA ALA A 217 -5.02 25.82 -29.72
C ALA A 217 -3.63 26.44 -30.05
N MET A 218 -3.08 27.26 -29.16
CA MET A 218 -1.77 27.89 -29.36
C MET A 218 -0.63 26.85 -29.37
N VAL A 219 -0.65 25.88 -28.45
CA VAL A 219 0.35 24.80 -28.40
C VAL A 219 0.28 23.90 -29.64
N THR A 220 -0.94 23.52 -30.07
CA THR A 220 -1.12 22.67 -31.26
C THR A 220 -0.75 23.40 -32.56
N VAL A 221 -1.15 24.67 -32.72
CA VAL A 221 -0.74 25.50 -33.87
C VAL A 221 0.78 25.67 -33.92
N ALA A 222 1.44 25.97 -32.79
CA ALA A 222 2.89 26.11 -32.73
C ALA A 222 3.62 24.80 -33.12
N GLY A 223 3.12 23.64 -32.66
CA GLY A 223 3.66 22.33 -33.03
C GLY A 223 3.53 22.04 -34.53
N ILE A 224 2.37 22.35 -35.14
CA ILE A 224 2.17 22.21 -36.59
C ILE A 224 3.10 23.13 -37.38
N LEU A 225 3.25 24.39 -36.95
CA LEU A 225 4.14 25.37 -37.59
C LEU A 225 5.60 24.92 -37.53
N PHE A 226 6.05 24.37 -36.41
CA PHE A 226 7.39 23.79 -36.26
C PHE A 226 7.61 22.59 -37.22
N LEU A 227 6.65 21.67 -37.32
CA LEU A 227 6.73 20.53 -38.26
C LEU A 227 6.79 20.99 -39.73
N ILE A 228 6.04 22.04 -40.09
CA ILE A 228 6.10 22.64 -41.44
C ILE A 228 7.49 23.23 -41.69
N LEU A 229 8.07 23.98 -40.74
CA LEU A 229 9.41 24.55 -40.87
C LEU A 229 10.49 23.47 -41.00
N VAL A 230 10.40 22.39 -40.23
CA VAL A 230 11.30 21.22 -40.35
C VAL A 230 11.15 20.54 -41.73
N GLY A 231 9.92 20.35 -42.21
CA GLY A 231 9.67 19.78 -43.54
C GLY A 231 10.22 20.65 -44.68
N LEU A 232 10.04 21.97 -44.59
CA LEU A 232 10.62 22.92 -45.55
C LEU A 232 12.15 22.94 -45.49
N PHE A 233 12.75 22.86 -44.31
CA PHE A 233 14.20 22.77 -44.14
C PHE A 233 14.77 21.49 -44.77
N ILE A 234 14.17 20.33 -44.50
CA ILE A 234 14.56 19.04 -45.10
C ILE A 234 14.42 19.09 -46.64
N SER A 235 13.32 19.64 -47.15
CA SER A 235 13.10 19.82 -48.59
C SER A 235 14.16 20.73 -49.23
N CYS A 236 14.51 21.83 -48.56
CA CYS A 236 15.58 22.73 -48.98
C CYS A 236 16.95 22.04 -49.00
N CYS A 237 17.30 21.27 -47.96
CA CYS A 237 18.52 20.48 -47.91
C CYS A 237 18.61 19.45 -49.06
N ILE A 238 17.51 18.76 -49.38
CA ILE A 238 17.44 17.81 -50.51
C ILE A 238 17.62 18.53 -51.86
N PHE A 239 16.98 19.69 -52.05
CA PHE A 239 17.09 20.47 -53.27
C PHE A 239 18.49 21.06 -53.48
N LEU A 240 19.09 21.59 -52.42
CA LEU A 240 20.47 22.09 -52.44
C LEU A 240 21.49 20.96 -52.64
N GLY A 241 21.24 19.77 -52.08
CA GLY A 241 22.04 18.57 -52.34
C GLY A 241 22.08 18.21 -53.83
N LYS A 242 20.91 18.10 -54.48
CA LYS A 242 20.84 17.81 -55.93
C LYS A 242 21.53 18.89 -56.79
N ARG A 243 21.36 20.16 -56.43
CA ARG A 243 22.07 21.30 -57.08
C ARG A 243 23.60 21.28 -56.93
N LEU A 244 24.14 20.49 -56.00
CA LEU A 244 25.59 20.27 -55.84
C LEU A 244 26.09 19.05 -56.63
N GLU A 245 25.22 18.07 -56.91
CA GLU A 245 25.53 16.94 -57.79
C GLU A 245 25.62 17.38 -59.26
N GLU A 246 24.73 18.28 -59.71
CA GLU A 246 24.75 18.90 -61.05
C GLU A 246 26.05 19.67 -61.40
N LYS A 247 26.96 19.88 -60.44
CA LYS A 247 28.26 20.54 -60.65
C LYS A 247 29.46 19.59 -60.77
N LYS A 248 29.25 18.28 -60.85
CA LYS A 248 30.31 17.27 -61.07
C LYS A 248 30.27 16.67 -62.49
N GLU A 249 30.54 17.51 -63.49
CA GLU A 249 30.87 17.07 -64.85
C GLU A 249 32.34 16.63 -64.97
N PRO A 250 32.70 15.74 -65.91
CA PRO A 250 33.93 14.94 -65.83
C PRO A 250 35.17 15.63 -66.42
N LYS A 251 36.34 15.33 -65.86
CA LYS A 251 37.62 15.53 -66.57
C LYS A 251 37.80 14.44 -67.60
N TYR A 252 37.84 14.83 -68.88
CA TYR A 252 38.02 13.96 -70.02
C TYR A 252 39.35 13.19 -69.97
N ALA A 253 39.36 11.97 -70.51
CA ALA A 253 40.58 11.22 -70.75
C ALA A 253 41.31 11.76 -72.00
N GLY A 254 42.64 11.69 -71.96
CA GLY A 254 43.52 11.88 -73.12
C GLY A 254 44.64 10.85 -73.03
N ASP A 255 44.78 10.02 -74.06
CA ASP A 255 45.74 8.91 -74.12
C ASP A 255 46.99 9.34 -74.93
N LEU A 256 48.17 8.93 -74.47
CA LEU A 256 49.44 8.94 -75.21
C LEU A 256 50.56 8.24 -74.42
N GLU A 257 50.54 6.91 -74.51
CA GLU A 257 51.69 5.99 -74.60
C GLU A 257 53.13 6.55 -74.43
N GLY A 258 53.91 6.01 -73.47
CA GLY A 258 55.38 5.96 -73.60
C GLY A 258 56.27 6.01 -72.35
N ARG A 259 56.78 4.84 -71.94
CA ARG A 259 58.12 4.61 -71.29
C ARG A 259 58.33 5.18 -69.85
N ASP A 260 59.20 4.65 -68.99
CA ASP A 260 59.99 3.40 -69.02
C ASP A 260 60.27 2.88 -67.58
N SER A 261 60.27 1.55 -67.42
CA SER A 261 61.14 0.74 -66.55
C SER A 261 61.35 0.97 -65.02
N PHE A 262 60.92 -0.06 -64.25
CA PHE A 262 61.63 -0.76 -63.16
C PHE A 262 61.87 -0.16 -61.73
N LEU A 263 61.04 -0.65 -60.78
CA LEU A 263 61.40 -1.59 -59.67
C LEU A 263 62.61 -1.30 -58.73
N LYS A 264 62.36 -1.14 -57.41
CA LYS A 264 62.86 -2.04 -56.32
C LYS A 264 62.51 -1.60 -54.86
N VAL A 265 61.99 -2.55 -54.04
CA VAL A 265 62.42 -2.95 -52.65
C VAL A 265 62.30 -1.90 -51.50
N SER A 266 61.99 -2.15 -50.22
CA SER A 266 61.74 -3.32 -49.32
C SER A 266 60.69 -2.93 -48.25
N GLN A 267 59.79 -3.79 -47.73
CA GLN A 267 59.94 -4.83 -46.66
C GLN A 267 59.99 -4.26 -45.19
N PRO A 268 59.86 -5.03 -44.07
CA PRO A 268 58.67 -4.91 -43.19
C PRO A 268 58.90 -4.85 -41.63
N VAL A 269 57.81 -5.03 -40.84
CA VAL A 269 57.71 -5.57 -39.43
C VAL A 269 57.72 -4.61 -38.19
N LEU A 270 56.53 -4.49 -37.54
CA LEU A 270 56.19 -4.44 -36.07
C LEU A 270 56.89 -3.37 -35.15
N PRO A 271 56.68 -3.24 -33.80
CA PRO A 271 55.81 -4.01 -32.85
C PRO A 271 55.09 -3.25 -31.66
N TRP A 272 54.33 -4.02 -30.85
CA TRP A 272 53.99 -3.92 -29.39
C TRP A 272 53.29 -2.70 -28.70
N ARG A 273 52.27 -3.04 -27.88
CA ARG A 273 51.78 -2.55 -26.53
C ARG A 273 51.96 -1.06 -26.10
N SER A 274 51.03 -0.43 -25.36
CA SER A 274 49.73 -0.86 -24.73
C SER A 274 48.72 0.34 -24.66
N SER A 275 47.73 0.55 -23.77
CA SER A 275 47.45 0.23 -22.33
C SER A 275 45.93 0.28 -21.97
N SER A 276 45.60 0.10 -20.69
CA SER A 276 44.27 0.07 -20.02
C SER A 276 44.03 1.30 -19.09
N PRO A 277 42.89 1.45 -18.37
CA PRO A 277 41.46 1.26 -18.71
C PRO A 277 40.53 2.45 -18.25
N SER A 278 39.24 2.42 -18.58
CA SER A 278 38.16 3.25 -17.98
C SER A 278 36.82 2.50 -18.07
N THR A 279 36.21 1.99 -16.99
CA THR A 279 35.39 2.66 -15.93
C THR A 279 34.00 3.11 -16.39
N ASP A 280 33.01 2.40 -15.85
CA ASP A 280 31.66 2.83 -15.44
C ASP A 280 30.62 3.28 -16.49
N GLU A 281 29.59 2.42 -16.66
CA GLU A 281 28.29 2.73 -17.27
C GLU A 281 27.14 2.32 -16.32
N PRO A 282 26.36 3.28 -15.83
CA PRO A 282 24.98 3.09 -15.35
C PRO A 282 23.98 3.96 -16.15
N PRO A 283 22.67 3.67 -16.15
CA PRO A 283 22.07 3.22 -17.41
C PRO A 283 20.92 4.08 -17.97
N HIS A 284 20.66 3.91 -19.26
CA HIS A 284 19.47 4.44 -19.94
C HIS A 284 18.23 3.54 -19.74
N HIS A 285 17.19 4.10 -19.12
CA HIS A 285 15.79 3.83 -19.52
C HIS A 285 15.57 4.34 -20.96
N PRO A 286 14.58 3.85 -21.75
CA PRO A 286 13.18 3.71 -21.29
C PRO A 286 12.28 2.64 -21.97
N ARG A 287 11.00 2.62 -21.54
CA ARG A 287 9.82 1.93 -22.13
C ARG A 287 9.81 0.40 -21.98
N GLY A 288 8.67 -0.29 -21.81
CA GLY A 288 7.29 0.18 -21.70
C GLY A 288 6.42 -0.24 -22.90
N SER A 289 5.65 -1.31 -22.72
CA SER A 289 4.66 -1.83 -23.69
C SER A 289 3.50 -2.51 -22.94
N HIS A 290 2.33 -2.60 -23.58
CA HIS A 290 1.05 -2.81 -22.89
C HIS A 290 0.70 -4.27 -22.55
N VAL A 291 0.02 -4.40 -21.40
CA VAL A 291 -1.15 -5.25 -21.08
C VAL A 291 -1.44 -6.45 -22.01
N SER A 292 -1.54 -7.63 -21.39
CA SER A 292 -2.48 -8.70 -21.81
C SER A 292 -2.93 -9.48 -20.58
N THR A 293 -4.20 -9.32 -20.20
CA THR A 293 -4.78 -9.87 -18.96
C THR A 293 -5.50 -11.20 -19.21
N SER A 294 -4.82 -12.34 -19.02
CA SER A 294 -5.48 -13.66 -19.05
C SER A 294 -4.70 -14.79 -18.36
N PHE A 295 -4.78 -14.90 -17.04
CA PHE A 295 -4.65 -16.17 -16.28
C PHE A 295 -5.49 -16.00 -15.00
N ALA A 296 -6.64 -16.67 -14.88
CA ALA A 296 -6.83 -18.08 -14.53
C ALA A 296 -6.84 -18.30 -13.01
N VAL A 297 -8.03 -18.64 -12.47
CA VAL A 297 -8.21 -19.02 -11.07
C VAL A 297 -7.48 -20.34 -10.83
N GLN A 298 -6.35 -20.29 -10.13
CA GLN A 298 -5.59 -21.48 -9.78
C GLN A 298 -6.05 -21.97 -8.41
N SER A 299 -6.90 -23.00 -8.40
CA SER A 299 -7.32 -23.68 -7.19
C SER A 299 -6.11 -24.29 -6.49
N ILE A 300 -5.81 -23.84 -5.27
CA ILE A 300 -4.82 -24.50 -4.43
C ILE A 300 -5.41 -25.85 -4.02
N ARG A 301 -4.85 -26.94 -4.56
CA ARG A 301 -5.02 -28.26 -3.95
C ARG A 301 -4.29 -28.26 -2.62
N VAL A 302 -5.02 -28.47 -1.53
CA VAL A 302 -4.45 -29.07 -0.34
C VAL A 302 -4.36 -30.57 -0.63
N ASP A 303 -3.16 -31.07 -0.90
CA ASP A 303 -2.95 -32.50 -1.11
C ASP A 303 -3.20 -33.26 0.20
N GLY A 304 -3.98 -34.34 0.12
CA GLY A 304 -4.47 -35.05 1.30
C GLY A 304 -3.39 -35.84 2.04
N GLY A 305 -3.07 -35.42 3.27
CA GLY A 305 -2.22 -36.16 4.21
C GLY A 305 -3.02 -36.76 5.36
N ALA A 306 -3.42 -38.03 5.24
CA ALA A 306 -4.22 -38.72 6.26
C ALA A 306 -3.38 -39.53 7.26
N GLY A 307 -3.75 -39.49 8.54
CA GLY A 307 -3.23 -40.35 9.61
C GLY A 307 -2.14 -39.72 10.50
N CYS A 308 -2.07 -40.00 11.80
CA CYS A 308 -2.85 -40.93 12.62
C CYS A 308 -3.03 -40.41 14.06
N TYR A 309 -4.15 -40.73 14.70
CA TYR A 309 -4.30 -40.59 16.16
C TYR A 309 -3.29 -41.43 16.92
N ARG A 310 -2.79 -40.91 18.05
CA ARG A 310 -2.16 -41.74 19.09
C ARG A 310 -2.39 -41.18 20.50
N HIS A 311 -3.30 -41.80 21.25
CA HIS A 311 -3.41 -41.59 22.70
C HIS A 311 -2.21 -42.22 23.42
N SER A 312 -1.47 -41.40 24.16
CA SER A 312 -1.03 -41.68 25.53
C SER A 312 -0.51 -40.38 26.13
N GLY A 313 -1.01 -39.97 27.29
CA GLY A 313 -0.74 -38.63 27.84
C GLY A 313 0.43 -38.56 28.80
N ASP A 314 0.89 -37.33 29.03
CA ASP A 314 1.18 -36.83 30.38
C ASP A 314 0.74 -35.36 30.45
N VAL A 315 0.33 -34.87 31.61
CA VAL A 315 -0.34 -33.56 31.77
C VAL A 315 0.59 -32.55 32.42
N ARG A 316 0.90 -31.45 31.71
CA ARG A 316 1.34 -30.19 32.33
C ARG A 316 0.71 -29.00 31.61
N ASN A 317 0.16 -28.08 32.39
CA ASN A 317 -0.53 -26.89 31.88
C ASN A 317 0.41 -26.00 31.06
N GLY A 318 0.04 -25.77 29.80
CA GLY A 318 0.54 -24.69 28.97
C GLY A 318 -0.64 -24.10 28.21
N GLN A 319 -1.30 -23.09 28.80
CA GLN A 319 -2.52 -22.50 28.26
C GLN A 319 -2.18 -21.54 27.11
N GLN A 320 -1.76 -22.11 25.97
CA GLN A 320 -1.56 -21.37 24.72
C GLN A 320 -2.92 -20.96 24.16
N SER A 321 -3.35 -19.74 24.52
CA SER A 321 -4.40 -19.03 23.78
C SER A 321 -3.92 -18.84 22.34
N SER A 322 -4.47 -19.62 21.41
CA SER A 322 -4.24 -19.43 19.97
C SER A 322 -5.04 -18.20 19.53
N THR A 323 -4.47 -17.01 19.74
CA THR A 323 -5.08 -15.72 19.40
C THR A 323 -5.13 -15.55 17.88
N PHE A 324 -6.15 -16.15 17.26
CA PHE A 324 -6.43 -15.99 15.83
C PHE A 324 -6.79 -14.53 15.55
N ILE A 325 -5.89 -13.79 14.91
CA ILE A 325 -6.18 -12.43 14.48
C ILE A 325 -7.15 -12.49 13.31
N ARG A 326 -8.36 -11.96 13.53
CA ARG A 326 -9.38 -11.87 12.50
C ARG A 326 -8.97 -10.86 11.43
N PRO A 327 -9.13 -11.21 10.14
CA PRO A 327 -9.22 -10.20 9.10
C PRO A 327 -10.36 -9.20 9.41
N TYR A 328 -10.15 -7.96 8.98
CA TYR A 328 -11.10 -6.85 9.08
C TYR A 328 -12.55 -7.27 8.75
N ILE A 329 -13.47 -6.97 9.68
CA ILE A 329 -14.87 -6.50 9.50
C ILE A 329 -15.72 -6.70 10.78
N VAL A 330 -15.35 -7.61 11.69
CA VAL A 330 -16.30 -8.16 12.69
C VAL A 330 -15.89 -8.00 14.16
N THR A 331 -16.53 -7.08 14.88
CA THR A 331 -16.69 -7.22 16.35
C THR A 331 -17.63 -8.38 16.63
N GLY A 332 -17.24 -9.28 17.52
CA GLY A 332 -18.08 -10.43 17.85
C GLY A 332 -17.39 -11.43 18.76
N LYS A 333 -18.17 -12.30 19.39
CA LYS A 333 -17.67 -13.40 20.21
C LYS A 333 -17.64 -14.66 19.36
N GLU A 334 -16.48 -15.31 19.27
CA GLU A 334 -16.39 -16.67 18.70
C GLU A 334 -17.13 -17.66 19.62
N ALA A 335 -17.96 -18.50 19.02
CA ALA A 335 -18.67 -19.57 19.71
C ALA A 335 -17.78 -20.83 19.82
N ALA A 336 -16.75 -20.77 20.66
CA ALA A 336 -16.00 -21.94 21.06
C ALA A 336 -16.83 -22.87 21.98
N GLU A 337 -16.54 -24.17 21.96
CA GLU A 337 -17.39 -25.24 22.52
C GLU A 337 -17.66 -25.15 24.04
N HIS A 338 -18.76 -25.79 24.46
CA HIS A 338 -19.21 -26.01 25.85
C HIS A 338 -19.41 -27.50 26.13
#